data_AF-I2QGE3-F1
#
_entry.id   AF-I2QGE3-F1
#
_cell.length_a   1.000
_cell.length_b   1.000
_cell.length_c   1.000
_cell.angle_alpha   90.00
_cell.angle_beta   90.00
_cell.angle_gamma   90.00
#
_symmetry.space_group_name_H-M   'P 1'
#
loop_
_entity.id
_entity.type
_entity.pdbx_description
1 polymer ?
#
loop_
_entity_poly.entity_id
_entity_poly.type
_entity_poly.pdbx_seq_one_letter_code
_entity_poly.pdbx_strand_id
1 'polypeptide(L)'
;MRSPKLPSLSRRGFCLCCVGAAASGASGWLSPRQAYAEARGIVSLIKDSAAVSPIVTHKLRNNITVLEGSGGNIAVLTGPDGKVLIDAGIRVSRPQLTKALADLGADPVTHLVNTHWHFDHADGNEWLHAAGAKIIAQENTRKHLAEVQRVEDWDYNFLPLGAGGIPSEVFADSRELKLNGTSIGLKYYGPAHTDSDISVTFAEANIIHVADMFWNGIYPFIDYSTGGSIDGMIAACDANLAAMDKDTIVIAGHGKPVGNKAEFQAFRDMLVGIRDNVARLKKQGRTRDETVAAKPTAAFDAIWGQFVIDPGFFTGLVYQGV
;
A
#
# COMPACT_ATOMS: atom_id res chain seq x y z
N MET A 1 26.71 31.94 -32.42
CA MET A 1 27.34 31.03 -31.45
C MET A 1 26.47 30.99 -30.20
N ARG A 2 25.74 29.89 -30.00
CA ARG A 2 24.92 29.63 -28.80
C ARG A 2 25.70 28.68 -27.91
N SER A 3 25.99 29.07 -26.68
CA SER A 3 26.47 28.16 -25.64
C SER A 3 25.26 27.52 -24.95
N PRO A 4 25.23 26.19 -24.74
CA PRO A 4 24.06 25.51 -24.21
C PRO A 4 23.97 25.67 -22.68
N LYS A 5 22.77 26.00 -22.20
CA LYS A 5 22.41 25.95 -20.78
C LYS A 5 22.26 24.49 -20.36
N LEU A 6 23.00 24.08 -19.33
CA LEU A 6 22.80 22.81 -18.62
C LEU A 6 21.47 22.86 -17.83
N PRO A 7 20.66 21.80 -17.85
CA PRO A 7 19.45 21.73 -17.04
C PRO A 7 19.79 21.49 -15.57
N SER A 8 19.14 22.26 -14.69
CA SER A 8 19.16 22.12 -13.24
C SER A 8 18.43 20.84 -12.81
N LEU A 9 19.16 19.90 -12.21
CA LEU A 9 18.60 18.71 -11.57
C LEU A 9 18.05 19.07 -10.18
N SER A 10 16.73 18.91 -9.96
CA SER A 10 16.09 19.13 -8.65
C SER A 10 16.23 17.89 -7.76
N ARG A 11 16.79 18.08 -6.55
CA ARG A 11 16.99 17.06 -5.50
C ARG A 11 15.71 16.70 -4.73
N ARG A 12 14.71 16.10 -5.39
CA ARG A 12 13.59 15.45 -4.68
C ARG A 12 13.29 14.09 -5.30
N GLY A 13 14.00 13.10 -4.78
CA GLY A 13 13.76 11.68 -4.95
C GLY A 13 14.37 11.00 -3.74
N PHE A 14 13.50 10.48 -2.87
CA PHE A 14 13.74 9.37 -1.94
C PHE A 14 15.23 9.00 -1.68
N CYS A 15 15.82 9.51 -0.59
CA CYS A 15 17.12 9.02 -0.11
C CYS A 15 16.90 7.89 0.90
N LEU A 16 16.69 6.68 0.39
CA LEU A 16 17.09 5.44 1.05
C LEU A 16 18.23 4.78 0.24
N CYS A 17 19.27 5.56 -0.06
CA CYS A 17 20.54 5.00 -0.50
C CYS A 17 21.33 4.62 0.75
N CYS A 18 21.19 3.36 1.19
CA CYS A 18 22.22 2.53 1.82
C CYS A 18 21.61 1.24 2.39
N VAL A 19 21.06 0.37 1.53
CA VAL A 19 21.14 -1.08 1.72
C VAL A 19 21.42 -1.69 0.35
N GLY A 20 22.64 -1.49 -0.12
CA GLY A 20 23.14 -2.13 -1.34
C GLY A 20 23.63 -3.54 -1.01
N ALA A 21 23.14 -4.49 -1.80
CA ALA A 21 23.57 -5.88 -1.91
C ALA A 21 24.99 -6.19 -1.40
N ALA A 22 25.10 -6.99 -0.34
CA ALA A 22 26.30 -7.76 -0.07
C ALA A 22 26.17 -9.11 -0.78
N ALA A 23 26.72 -9.16 -2.01
CA ALA A 23 27.19 -10.43 -2.54
C ALA A 23 28.28 -10.96 -1.58
N SER A 24 28.13 -12.21 -1.18
CA SER A 24 29.01 -12.94 -0.29
C SER A 24 30.48 -12.86 -0.73
N GLY A 25 31.36 -12.35 0.15
CA GLY A 25 32.80 -12.39 -0.09
C GLY A 25 33.69 -11.35 0.59
N ALA A 26 33.45 -10.96 1.84
CA ALA A 26 34.51 -10.47 2.75
C ALA A 26 33.96 -10.39 4.18
N SER A 27 34.67 -10.99 5.14
CA SER A 27 34.45 -10.84 6.58
C SER A 27 34.79 -9.42 7.04
N GLY A 28 33.95 -8.45 6.72
CA GLY A 28 34.03 -7.08 7.22
C GLY A 28 33.09 -6.89 8.41
N TRP A 29 33.61 -6.41 9.53
CA TRP A 29 32.78 -6.02 10.68
C TRP A 29 31.86 -4.86 10.27
N LEU A 30 30.55 -5.02 10.49
CA LEU A 30 29.57 -3.98 10.27
C LEU A 30 29.93 -2.76 11.13
N SER A 31 29.85 -1.56 10.57
CA SER A 31 29.93 -0.36 11.40
C SER A 31 28.78 -0.35 12.42
N PRO A 32 28.92 0.30 13.58
CA PRO A 32 27.84 0.39 14.57
C PRO A 32 26.51 0.91 14.00
N ARG A 33 26.56 1.77 12.97
CA ARG A 33 25.35 2.25 12.26
C ARG A 33 24.75 1.19 11.34
N GLN A 34 25.56 0.40 10.64
CA GLN A 34 25.08 -0.69 9.80
C GLN A 34 24.54 -1.83 10.66
N ALA A 35 25.24 -2.20 11.73
CA ALA A 35 24.76 -3.16 12.72
C ALA A 35 23.46 -2.68 13.40
N TYR A 36 23.34 -1.38 13.68
CA TYR A 36 22.12 -0.79 14.26
C TYR A 36 20.96 -0.73 13.26
N ALA A 37 21.20 -0.44 11.99
CA ALA A 37 20.18 -0.48 10.94
C ALA A 37 19.75 -1.92 10.61
N GLU A 38 20.69 -2.87 10.57
CA GLU A 38 20.45 -4.30 10.38
C GLU A 38 19.72 -4.92 11.58
N ALA A 39 19.96 -4.41 12.79
CA ALA A 39 19.20 -4.77 13.99
C ALA A 39 17.77 -4.20 14.01
N ARG A 40 17.43 -3.25 13.14
CA ARG A 40 16.08 -2.66 13.05
C ARG A 40 15.34 -3.23 11.84
N GLY A 41 14.34 -4.07 12.10
CA GLY A 41 13.47 -4.62 11.05
C GLY A 41 12.76 -3.54 10.23
N ILE A 42 12.36 -3.89 9.01
CA ILE A 42 11.76 -2.97 8.01
C ILE A 42 10.57 -2.16 8.56
N VAL A 43 9.73 -2.76 9.41
CA VAL A 43 8.60 -2.11 10.06
C VAL A 43 9.03 -0.91 10.92
N SER A 44 10.16 -1.02 11.63
CA SER A 44 10.70 0.09 12.42
C SER A 44 11.18 1.24 11.53
N LEU A 45 11.79 0.93 10.38
CA LEU A 45 12.25 1.93 9.42
C LEU A 45 11.07 2.67 8.77
N ILE A 46 9.99 1.95 8.44
CA ILE A 46 8.76 2.55 7.91
C ILE A 46 8.15 3.52 8.92
N LYS A 47 8.03 3.11 10.20
CA LYS A 47 7.51 3.97 11.27
C LYS A 47 8.37 5.22 11.46
N ASP A 48 9.70 5.09 11.49
CA ASP A 48 10.60 6.23 11.60
C ASP A 48 10.46 7.22 10.43
N SER A 49 10.34 6.69 9.21
CA SER A 49 10.11 7.50 8.01
C SER A 49 8.80 8.26 8.11
N ALA A 50 7.72 7.59 8.49
CA ALA A 50 6.38 8.17 8.64
C ALA A 50 6.34 9.27 9.72
N ALA A 51 7.12 9.13 10.79
CA ALA A 51 7.17 10.11 11.89
C ALA A 51 7.70 11.49 11.45
N VAL A 52 8.52 11.55 10.39
CA VAL A 52 9.17 12.79 9.93
C VAL A 52 8.74 13.23 8.53
N SER A 53 8.06 12.35 7.78
CA SER A 53 7.63 12.65 6.41
C SER A 53 6.58 13.75 6.38
N PRO A 54 6.69 14.74 5.47
CA PRO A 54 5.62 15.69 5.24
C PRO A 54 4.44 14.99 4.57
N ILE A 55 3.22 15.44 4.88
CA ILE A 55 2.04 15.00 4.15
C ILE A 55 1.91 15.84 2.88
N VAL A 56 2.02 15.20 1.72
CA VAL A 56 1.80 15.80 0.40
C VAL A 56 0.35 15.56 -0.01
N THR A 57 -0.31 16.60 -0.51
CA THR A 57 -1.72 16.54 -0.89
C THR A 57 -1.89 16.55 -2.40
N HIS A 58 -2.72 15.65 -2.91
CA HIS A 58 -3.03 15.50 -4.34
C HIS A 58 -4.54 15.67 -4.54
N LYS A 59 -4.96 16.86 -4.97
CA LYS A 59 -6.38 17.13 -5.24
C LYS A 59 -6.83 16.39 -6.49
N LEU A 60 -7.95 15.68 -6.39
CA LEU A 60 -8.57 14.94 -7.48
C LEU A 60 -9.89 15.59 -7.90
N ARG A 61 -10.70 14.87 -8.69
CA ARG A 61 -12.04 15.32 -9.08
C ARG A 61 -12.94 15.47 -7.86
N ASN A 62 -13.85 16.43 -7.95
CA ASN A 62 -14.79 16.78 -6.88
C ASN A 62 -14.02 17.13 -5.59
N ASN A 63 -14.52 16.72 -4.44
CA ASN A 63 -13.96 17.04 -3.13
C ASN A 63 -13.06 15.91 -2.58
N ILE A 64 -12.36 15.19 -3.45
CA ILE A 64 -11.50 14.07 -3.08
C ILE A 64 -10.03 14.51 -3.15
N THR A 65 -9.28 14.24 -2.09
CA THR A 65 -7.83 14.51 -2.01
C THR A 65 -7.11 13.28 -1.50
N VAL A 66 -5.96 12.96 -2.09
CA VAL A 66 -5.06 11.91 -1.57
C VAL A 66 -3.97 12.54 -0.71
N LEU A 67 -3.72 11.96 0.46
CA LEU A 67 -2.63 12.30 1.36
C LEU A 67 -1.55 11.23 1.25
N GLU A 68 -0.34 11.66 0.87
CA GLU A 68 0.85 10.82 0.75
C GLU A 68 1.82 11.14 1.89
N GLY A 69 2.46 10.13 2.48
CA GLY A 69 3.57 10.29 3.43
C GLY A 69 3.39 9.68 4.82
N SER A 70 2.24 9.05 5.10
CA SER A 70 1.95 8.42 6.40
C SER A 70 2.21 6.90 6.42
N GLY A 71 2.80 6.34 5.36
CA GLY A 71 2.71 4.91 5.04
C GLY A 71 1.94 4.75 3.73
N GLY A 72 0.89 3.93 3.74
CA GLY A 72 -0.06 3.84 2.64
C GLY A 72 -0.75 5.19 2.35
N ASN A 73 -1.15 5.39 1.10
CA ASN A 73 -1.87 6.58 0.67
C ASN A 73 -3.28 6.60 1.27
N ILE A 74 -3.71 7.78 1.74
CA ILE A 74 -5.02 7.98 2.37
C ILE A 74 -5.88 8.81 1.42
N ALA A 75 -7.10 8.36 1.11
CA ALA A 75 -8.07 9.19 0.39
C ALA A 75 -8.98 9.94 1.39
N VAL A 76 -9.26 11.21 1.10
CA VAL A 76 -10.14 12.07 1.92
C VAL A 76 -11.23 12.64 1.04
N LEU A 77 -12.49 12.35 1.36
CA LEU A 77 -13.66 13.02 0.79
C LEU A 77 -14.18 14.05 1.80
N THR A 78 -14.23 15.32 1.40
CA THR A 78 -14.75 16.41 2.25
C THR A 78 -16.16 16.84 1.83
N GLY A 79 -17.00 17.21 2.79
CA GLY A 79 -18.32 17.79 2.52
C GLY A 79 -19.17 17.97 3.78
N PRO A 80 -20.48 18.21 3.64
CA PRO A 80 -21.38 18.59 4.73
C PRO A 80 -21.59 17.50 5.80
N ASP A 81 -21.33 16.23 5.49
CA ASP A 81 -21.39 15.12 6.45
C ASP A 81 -20.06 14.93 7.20
N GLY A 82 -19.10 15.84 7.02
CA GLY A 82 -17.74 15.78 7.56
C GLY A 82 -16.74 15.14 6.60
N LYS A 83 -15.54 14.84 7.11
CA LYS A 83 -14.50 14.17 6.34
C LYS A 83 -14.65 12.65 6.45
N VAL A 84 -14.62 11.99 5.29
CA VAL A 84 -14.55 10.53 5.15
C VAL A 84 -13.15 10.16 4.73
N LEU A 85 -12.45 9.38 5.55
CA LEU A 85 -11.10 8.89 5.28
C LEU A 85 -11.16 7.44 4.80
N ILE A 86 -10.35 7.13 3.80
CA ILE A 86 -10.01 5.76 3.41
C ILE A 86 -8.56 5.55 3.86
N ASP A 87 -8.39 4.64 4.80
CA ASP A 87 -7.20 4.38 5.59
C ASP A 87 -6.78 5.51 6.55
N ALA A 88 -6.01 5.10 7.57
CA ALA A 88 -5.64 5.90 8.73
C ALA A 88 -4.15 6.28 8.75
N GLY A 89 -3.35 5.65 7.89
CA GLY A 89 -1.89 5.73 7.93
C GLY A 89 -1.31 5.19 9.24
N ILE A 90 -0.07 5.61 9.55
CA ILE A 90 0.64 5.22 10.76
C ILE A 90 0.42 6.27 11.87
N ARG A 91 0.20 5.82 13.11
CA ARG A 91 -0.13 6.69 14.26
C ARG A 91 0.93 7.75 14.55
N VAL A 92 2.21 7.47 14.30
CA VAL A 92 3.29 8.43 14.53
C VAL A 92 3.22 9.66 13.63
N SER A 93 2.50 9.59 12.50
CA SER A 93 2.27 10.69 11.57
C SER A 93 1.07 11.58 11.96
N ARG A 94 0.44 11.33 13.12
CA ARG A 94 -0.71 12.10 13.61
C ARG A 94 -0.50 13.62 13.56
N PRO A 95 0.64 14.21 13.97
CA PRO A 95 0.82 15.66 13.90
C PRO A 95 0.69 16.22 12.48
N GLN A 96 1.32 15.54 11.50
CA GLN A 96 1.33 15.95 10.11
C GLN A 96 -0.04 15.70 9.45
N LEU A 97 -0.69 14.56 9.74
CA LEU A 97 -2.05 14.27 9.27
C LEU A 97 -3.08 15.24 9.83
N THR A 98 -3.00 15.58 11.13
CA THR A 98 -3.91 16.55 11.75
C THR A 98 -3.81 17.90 11.04
N LYS A 99 -2.58 18.35 10.74
CA LYS A 99 -2.37 19.56 9.97
C LYS A 99 -2.95 19.46 8.57
N ALA A 100 -2.65 18.40 7.82
CA ALA A 100 -3.14 18.23 6.46
C ALA A 100 -4.67 18.18 6.40
N LEU A 101 -5.32 17.49 7.35
CA LEU A 101 -6.77 17.44 7.46
C LEU A 101 -7.36 18.83 7.77
N ALA A 102 -6.76 19.59 8.68
CA ALA A 102 -7.20 20.97 8.95
C ALA A 102 -7.06 21.88 7.73
N ASP A 103 -6.01 21.72 6.93
CA ASP A 103 -5.79 22.47 5.68
C ASP A 103 -6.86 22.12 4.61
N LEU A 104 -7.51 20.95 4.70
CA LEU A 104 -8.64 20.56 3.83
C LEU A 104 -9.99 21.14 4.31
N GLY A 105 -10.06 21.74 5.49
CA GLY A 105 -11.25 22.40 6.02
C GLY A 105 -11.46 22.14 7.52
N ALA A 106 -12.39 22.87 8.14
CA ALA A 106 -12.63 22.80 9.59
C ALA A 106 -13.52 21.62 10.03
N ASP A 107 -14.22 20.96 9.10
CA ASP A 107 -15.18 19.90 9.45
C ASP A 107 -14.51 18.71 10.15
N PRO A 108 -15.19 18.03 11.09
CA PRO A 108 -14.62 16.88 11.78
C PRO A 108 -14.42 15.69 10.85
N VAL A 109 -13.55 14.75 11.24
CA VAL A 109 -13.57 13.41 10.66
C VAL A 109 -14.74 12.63 11.25
N THR A 110 -15.62 12.12 10.40
CA THR A 110 -16.83 11.41 10.83
C THR A 110 -16.79 9.93 10.50
N HIS A 111 -16.05 9.55 9.45
CA HIS A 111 -15.94 8.17 8.99
C HIS A 111 -14.50 7.83 8.63
N LEU A 112 -14.12 6.60 8.95
CA LEU A 112 -12.88 5.95 8.55
C LEU A 112 -13.23 4.60 7.95
N VAL A 113 -12.74 4.32 6.75
CA VAL A 113 -12.85 3.00 6.11
C VAL A 113 -11.45 2.40 6.06
N ASN A 114 -11.24 1.22 6.64
CA ASN A 114 -10.00 0.48 6.44
C ASN A 114 -10.11 -0.43 5.21
N THR A 115 -9.13 -0.32 4.32
CA THR A 115 -9.06 -1.12 3.09
C THR A 115 -8.60 -2.55 3.38
N HIS A 116 -7.71 -2.71 4.35
CA HIS A 116 -7.22 -3.99 4.87
C HIS A 116 -6.56 -3.74 6.25
N TRP A 117 -5.96 -4.78 6.85
CA TRP A 117 -5.50 -4.75 8.23
C TRP A 117 -4.08 -4.19 8.44
N HIS A 118 -3.28 -4.03 7.39
CA HIS A 118 -1.86 -3.67 7.57
C HIS A 118 -1.68 -2.36 8.33
N PHE A 119 -0.62 -2.33 9.14
CA PHE A 119 -0.36 -1.27 10.11
C PHE A 119 -0.23 0.11 9.46
N ASP A 120 0.32 0.18 8.26
CA ASP A 120 0.50 1.40 7.51
C ASP A 120 -0.78 1.95 6.86
N HIS A 121 -1.89 1.21 7.03
CA HIS A 121 -3.24 1.61 6.67
C HIS A 121 -4.15 1.75 7.90
N ALA A 122 -3.88 1.06 9.01
CA ALA A 122 -4.80 0.97 10.15
C ALA A 122 -4.24 1.41 11.52
N ASP A 123 -2.93 1.60 11.70
CA ASP A 123 -2.34 1.99 13.01
C ASP A 123 -2.88 3.34 13.50
N GLY A 124 -3.30 4.22 12.60
CA GLY A 124 -3.96 5.49 12.92
C GLY A 124 -5.40 5.39 13.45
N ASN A 125 -6.02 4.21 13.46
CA ASN A 125 -7.44 4.05 13.79
C ASN A 125 -7.83 4.65 15.15
N GLU A 126 -7.06 4.37 16.21
CA GLU A 126 -7.41 4.76 17.57
C GLU A 126 -7.59 6.27 17.75
N TRP A 127 -6.68 7.07 17.18
CA TRP A 127 -6.72 8.52 17.36
C TRP A 127 -7.82 9.15 16.49
N LEU A 128 -8.14 8.55 15.34
CA LEU A 128 -9.25 8.98 14.49
C LEU A 128 -10.60 8.65 15.15
N HIS A 129 -10.74 7.47 15.75
CA HIS A 129 -11.92 7.14 16.55
C HIS A 129 -12.08 8.07 17.75
N ALA A 130 -10.99 8.36 18.48
CA ALA A 130 -11.01 9.34 19.57
C ALA A 130 -11.39 10.75 19.09
N ALA A 131 -11.17 11.07 17.81
CA ALA A 131 -11.60 12.32 17.18
C ALA A 131 -13.07 12.29 16.68
N GLY A 132 -13.77 11.16 16.82
CA GLY A 132 -15.19 11.01 16.50
C GLY A 132 -15.50 10.16 15.26
N ALA A 133 -14.48 9.54 14.63
CA ALA A 133 -14.70 8.73 13.44
C ALA A 133 -15.37 7.39 13.75
N LYS A 134 -16.41 7.03 12.99
CA LYS A 134 -16.91 5.65 12.91
C LYS A 134 -15.99 4.84 12.02
N ILE A 135 -15.53 3.69 12.49
CA ILE A 135 -14.62 2.82 11.74
C ILE A 135 -15.40 1.70 11.07
N ILE A 136 -15.28 1.63 9.75
CA ILE A 136 -15.90 0.65 8.87
C ILE A 136 -14.80 -0.23 8.26
N ALA A 137 -14.98 -1.55 8.27
CA ALA A 137 -14.04 -2.45 7.61
C ALA A 137 -14.71 -3.76 7.16
N GLN A 138 -13.99 -4.57 6.39
CA GLN A 138 -14.39 -5.95 6.13
C GLN A 138 -14.17 -6.81 7.40
N GLU A 139 -14.95 -7.89 7.58
CA GLU A 139 -14.94 -8.71 8.81
C GLU A 139 -13.56 -9.30 9.19
N ASN A 140 -12.78 -9.76 8.20
CA ASN A 140 -11.41 -10.24 8.38
C ASN A 140 -10.47 -9.11 8.79
N THR A 141 -10.63 -7.89 8.24
CA THR A 141 -9.86 -6.72 8.69
C THR A 141 -10.07 -6.49 10.19
N ARG A 142 -11.33 -6.52 10.66
CA ARG A 142 -11.63 -6.42 12.11
C ARG A 142 -10.95 -7.53 12.91
N LYS A 143 -11.07 -8.78 12.44
CA LYS A 143 -10.46 -9.94 13.11
C LYS A 143 -8.96 -9.76 13.28
N HIS A 144 -8.25 -9.44 12.19
CA HIS A 144 -6.79 -9.31 12.19
C HIS A 144 -6.32 -8.17 13.08
N LEU A 145 -7.04 -7.04 13.10
CA LEU A 145 -6.72 -5.91 13.97
C LEU A 145 -6.94 -6.21 15.47
N ALA A 146 -7.74 -7.23 15.81
CA ALA A 146 -8.06 -7.61 17.18
C ALA A 146 -7.13 -8.72 17.74
N GLU A 147 -6.25 -9.27 16.92
CA GLU A 147 -5.39 -10.41 17.24
C GLU A 147 -3.93 -10.12 16.91
N VAL A 148 -3.00 -10.87 17.49
CA VAL A 148 -1.58 -10.77 17.11
C VAL A 148 -1.42 -11.36 15.71
N GLN A 149 -0.85 -10.59 14.78
CA GLN A 149 -0.48 -11.08 13.46
C GLN A 149 1.04 -11.19 13.35
N ARG A 150 1.51 -12.39 13.01
CA ARG A 150 2.93 -12.67 12.78
C ARG A 150 3.19 -12.69 11.28
N VAL A 151 3.98 -11.72 10.81
CA VAL A 151 4.44 -11.66 9.42
C VAL A 151 5.89 -12.14 9.39
N GLU A 152 6.09 -13.39 8.96
CA GLU A 152 7.41 -14.03 8.93
C GLU A 152 8.38 -13.32 7.99
N ASP A 153 7.91 -12.85 6.83
CA ASP A 153 8.72 -12.13 5.85
C ASP A 153 9.35 -10.83 6.39
N TRP A 154 8.75 -10.26 7.45
CA TRP A 154 9.24 -9.04 8.11
C TRP A 154 9.83 -9.32 9.49
N ASP A 155 9.85 -10.57 9.93
CA ASP A 155 10.19 -10.99 11.28
C ASP A 155 9.53 -10.10 12.35
N TYR A 156 8.22 -9.84 12.20
CA TYR A 156 7.51 -8.88 13.05
C TYR A 156 6.18 -9.42 13.59
N ASN A 157 5.91 -9.13 14.86
CA ASN A 157 4.61 -9.35 15.51
C ASN A 157 3.85 -8.02 15.56
N PHE A 158 2.78 -7.91 14.78
CA PHE A 158 1.82 -6.83 14.90
C PHE A 158 0.87 -7.15 16.06
N LEU A 159 0.91 -6.31 17.08
CA LEU A 159 0.01 -6.43 18.23
C LEU A 159 -1.38 -5.92 17.84
N PRO A 160 -2.45 -6.45 18.49
CA PRO A 160 -3.79 -5.90 18.34
C PRO A 160 -3.81 -4.40 18.60
N LEU A 161 -4.70 -3.71 17.90
CA LEU A 161 -5.03 -2.34 18.28
C LEU A 161 -5.81 -2.33 19.61
N GLY A 162 -5.74 -1.22 20.33
CA GLY A 162 -6.62 -0.96 21.46
C GLY A 162 -8.09 -0.93 21.01
N ALA A 163 -9.01 -1.13 21.95
CA ALA A 163 -10.44 -1.29 21.65
C ALA A 163 -11.05 -0.16 20.80
N GLY A 164 -10.54 1.08 20.93
CA GLY A 164 -10.98 2.21 20.10
C GLY A 164 -10.47 2.19 18.66
N GLY A 165 -9.48 1.36 18.33
CA GLY A 165 -8.96 1.21 16.97
C GLY A 165 -9.57 0.04 16.20
N ILE A 166 -10.37 -0.81 16.87
CA ILE A 166 -11.01 -1.97 16.25
C ILE A 166 -12.28 -1.53 15.52
N PRO A 167 -12.45 -1.85 14.22
CA PRO A 167 -13.67 -1.56 13.48
C PRO A 167 -14.92 -2.15 14.14
N SER A 168 -15.89 -1.30 14.46
CA SER A 168 -17.16 -1.72 15.06
C SER A 168 -18.26 -1.92 14.03
N GLU A 169 -18.16 -1.25 12.87
CA GLU A 169 -19.05 -1.47 11.74
C GLU A 169 -18.38 -2.34 10.69
N VAL A 170 -18.95 -3.51 10.41
CA VAL A 170 -18.35 -4.46 9.46
C VAL A 170 -19.28 -4.85 8.33
N PHE A 171 -18.71 -5.38 7.25
CA PHE A 171 -19.44 -6.03 6.17
C PHE A 171 -18.67 -7.26 5.67
N ALA A 172 -19.40 -8.21 5.09
CA ALA A 172 -18.82 -9.45 4.55
C ALA A 172 -18.28 -9.24 3.12
N ASP A 173 -19.17 -8.92 2.18
CA ASP A 173 -18.84 -8.89 0.73
C ASP A 173 -18.78 -7.47 0.15
N SER A 174 -19.82 -6.67 0.40
CA SER A 174 -19.91 -5.30 -0.12
C SER A 174 -20.74 -4.41 0.78
N ARG A 175 -20.52 -3.10 0.70
CA ARG A 175 -21.32 -2.09 1.39
C ARG A 175 -21.36 -0.82 0.56
N GLU A 176 -22.52 -0.18 0.52
CA GLU A 176 -22.67 1.15 -0.06
C GLU A 176 -22.91 2.19 1.03
N LEU A 177 -22.32 3.37 0.86
CA LEU A 177 -22.56 4.55 1.67
C LEU A 177 -22.95 5.71 0.76
N LYS A 178 -23.74 6.64 1.28
CA LYS A 178 -24.04 7.90 0.61
C LYS A 178 -23.68 9.04 1.54
N LEU A 179 -22.56 9.71 1.27
CA LEU A 179 -21.97 10.74 2.12
C LEU A 179 -21.44 11.87 1.23
N ASN A 180 -21.60 13.11 1.66
CA ASN A 180 -21.10 14.29 0.95
C ASN A 180 -21.57 14.38 -0.51
N GLY A 181 -22.80 13.93 -0.77
CA GLY A 181 -23.35 13.83 -2.12
C GLY A 181 -22.68 12.80 -3.03
N THR A 182 -21.83 11.93 -2.48
CA THR A 182 -21.08 10.88 -3.20
C THR A 182 -21.59 9.49 -2.80
N SER A 183 -21.78 8.61 -3.77
CA SER A 183 -22.05 7.19 -3.61
C SER A 183 -20.72 6.46 -3.50
N ILE A 184 -20.45 5.89 -2.33
CA ILE A 184 -19.21 5.21 -1.98
C ILE A 184 -19.46 3.71 -1.93
N GLY A 185 -18.86 2.96 -2.85
CA GLY A 185 -18.98 1.49 -2.90
C GLY A 185 -17.74 0.81 -2.34
N LEU A 186 -17.93 -0.05 -1.33
CA LEU A 186 -16.93 -0.92 -0.74
C LEU A 186 -17.12 -2.34 -1.30
N LYS A 187 -16.07 -2.93 -1.85
CA LYS A 187 -16.14 -4.28 -2.44
C LYS A 187 -14.93 -5.11 -2.01
N TYR A 188 -15.20 -6.26 -1.41
CA TYR A 188 -14.22 -7.29 -1.06
C TYR A 188 -13.91 -8.21 -2.25
N TYR A 189 -12.67 -8.70 -2.33
CA TYR A 189 -12.17 -9.51 -3.46
C TYR A 189 -11.79 -10.95 -3.11
N GLY A 190 -11.94 -11.38 -1.86
CA GLY A 190 -11.29 -12.61 -1.42
C GLY A 190 -9.81 -12.39 -1.11
N PRO A 191 -9.05 -13.49 -0.91
CA PRO A 191 -7.61 -13.40 -0.75
C PRO A 191 -6.89 -12.80 -1.96
N ALA A 192 -6.18 -11.69 -1.76
CA ALA A 192 -5.37 -10.98 -2.74
C ALA A 192 -4.02 -10.54 -2.13
N HIS A 193 -3.89 -9.31 -1.66
CA HIS A 193 -2.71 -8.84 -0.91
C HIS A 193 -2.72 -9.41 0.50
N THR A 194 -3.88 -9.42 1.14
CA THR A 194 -4.27 -10.12 2.38
C THR A 194 -5.53 -10.95 2.10
N ASP A 195 -6.23 -11.47 3.13
CA ASP A 195 -7.58 -12.06 2.99
C ASP A 195 -8.70 -11.06 3.32
N SER A 196 -8.39 -9.76 3.37
CA SER A 196 -9.34 -8.74 3.82
C SER A 196 -9.38 -7.50 2.92
N ASP A 197 -8.84 -7.59 1.71
CA ASP A 197 -8.67 -6.43 0.82
C ASP A 197 -9.98 -5.98 0.18
N ILE A 198 -10.20 -4.67 0.21
CA ILE A 198 -11.33 -4.03 -0.46
C ILE A 198 -10.86 -2.93 -1.42
N SER A 199 -11.67 -2.69 -2.45
CA SER A 199 -11.62 -1.43 -3.20
C SER A 199 -12.70 -0.48 -2.71
N VAL A 200 -12.43 0.82 -2.80
CA VAL A 200 -13.38 1.89 -2.52
C VAL A 200 -13.64 2.71 -3.78
N THR A 201 -14.88 2.73 -4.25
CA THR A 201 -15.30 3.51 -5.43
C THR A 201 -15.99 4.80 -5.00
N PHE A 202 -15.67 5.91 -5.67
CA PHE A 202 -16.39 7.18 -5.56
C PHE A 202 -17.09 7.45 -6.89
N ALA A 203 -18.35 7.05 -7.00
CA ALA A 203 -19.02 6.91 -8.29
C ALA A 203 -19.09 8.23 -9.09
N GLU A 204 -19.52 9.32 -8.43
CA GLU A 204 -19.72 10.63 -9.06
C GLU A 204 -18.40 11.29 -9.48
N ALA A 205 -17.27 10.85 -8.94
CA ALA A 205 -15.95 11.35 -9.32
C ALA A 205 -15.26 10.46 -10.38
N ASN A 206 -15.81 9.27 -10.66
CA ASN A 206 -15.16 8.22 -11.43
C ASN A 206 -13.73 7.95 -10.92
N ILE A 207 -13.64 7.65 -9.62
CA ILE A 207 -12.39 7.35 -8.90
C ILE A 207 -12.56 6.01 -8.17
N ILE A 208 -11.53 5.19 -8.20
CA ILE A 208 -11.44 3.97 -7.39
C ILE A 208 -10.11 3.94 -6.64
N HIS A 209 -10.17 3.70 -5.34
CA HIS A 209 -9.01 3.40 -4.52
C HIS A 209 -8.92 1.90 -4.32
N VAL A 210 -7.83 1.31 -4.79
CA VAL A 210 -7.62 -0.15 -4.77
C VAL A 210 -6.58 -0.58 -3.73
N ALA A 211 -6.15 0.35 -2.87
CA ALA A 211 -5.16 0.12 -1.82
C ALA A 211 -3.98 -0.73 -2.30
N ASP A 212 -3.57 -1.72 -1.53
CA ASP A 212 -2.38 -2.52 -1.77
C ASP A 212 -2.56 -3.57 -2.87
N MET A 213 -3.74 -3.65 -3.49
CA MET A 213 -3.90 -4.32 -4.78
C MET A 213 -3.27 -3.51 -5.92
N PHE A 214 -2.75 -2.30 -5.68
CA PHE A 214 -1.93 -1.54 -6.63
C PHE A 214 -0.78 -0.81 -5.94
N TRP A 215 0.43 -1.27 -6.22
CA TRP A 215 1.67 -0.58 -5.87
C TRP A 215 2.22 0.09 -7.12
N ASN A 216 2.04 1.41 -7.23
CA ASN A 216 2.20 2.12 -8.50
C ASN A 216 3.67 2.46 -8.79
N GLY A 217 4.25 1.72 -9.74
CA GLY A 217 5.64 1.88 -10.17
C GLY A 217 6.66 1.16 -9.30
N ILE A 218 6.22 0.22 -8.45
CA ILE A 218 7.08 -0.57 -7.56
C ILE A 218 6.49 -1.99 -7.38
N TYR A 219 7.30 -2.99 -7.01
CA TYR A 219 6.78 -4.32 -6.68
C TYR A 219 5.92 -4.30 -5.41
N PRO A 220 4.81 -5.06 -5.38
CA PRO A 220 3.99 -5.16 -4.18
C PRO A 220 4.58 -6.16 -3.19
N PHE A 221 4.26 -5.97 -1.92
CA PHE A 221 4.29 -7.06 -0.96
C PHE A 221 3.03 -7.94 -1.17
N ILE A 222 3.12 -9.24 -0.86
CA ILE A 222 1.97 -10.16 -0.85
C ILE A 222 2.02 -10.89 0.48
N ASP A 223 1.03 -10.65 1.33
CA ASP A 223 1.01 -11.18 2.68
C ASP A 223 0.40 -12.57 2.75
N TYR A 224 1.25 -13.59 2.59
CA TYR A 224 0.84 -14.98 2.74
C TYR A 224 0.48 -15.36 4.19
N SER A 225 0.85 -14.58 5.21
CA SER A 225 0.55 -14.90 6.61
C SER A 225 -0.94 -14.81 6.92
N THR A 226 -1.65 -13.91 6.23
CA THR A 226 -3.11 -13.79 6.30
C THR A 226 -3.77 -14.13 4.96
N GLY A 227 -3.21 -15.08 4.20
CA GLY A 227 -3.89 -15.68 3.04
C GLY A 227 -3.71 -15.00 1.69
N GLY A 228 -2.93 -13.91 1.58
CA GLY A 228 -2.61 -13.28 0.31
C GLY A 228 -1.96 -14.24 -0.69
N SER A 229 -2.10 -13.97 -1.99
CA SER A 229 -1.53 -14.78 -3.06
C SER A 229 -1.36 -14.02 -4.38
N ILE A 230 -0.37 -14.42 -5.18
CA ILE A 230 -0.15 -13.86 -6.52
C ILE A 230 -1.35 -14.03 -7.46
N ASP A 231 -2.00 -15.20 -7.46
CA ASP A 231 -3.18 -15.43 -8.28
C ASP A 231 -4.39 -14.63 -7.79
N GLY A 232 -4.52 -14.45 -6.47
CA GLY A 232 -5.52 -13.57 -5.85
C GLY A 232 -5.33 -12.11 -6.24
N MET A 233 -4.10 -11.60 -6.18
CA MET A 233 -3.75 -10.25 -6.64
C MET A 233 -4.12 -10.04 -8.11
N ILE A 234 -3.82 -11.01 -8.99
CA ILE A 234 -4.19 -10.95 -10.40
C ILE A 234 -5.71 -10.95 -10.59
N ALA A 235 -6.44 -11.82 -9.89
CA ALA A 235 -7.89 -11.89 -9.96
C ALA A 235 -8.57 -10.60 -9.47
N ALA A 236 -8.06 -10.01 -8.38
CA ALA A 236 -8.52 -8.73 -7.88
C ALA A 236 -8.24 -7.59 -8.85
N CYS A 237 -7.07 -7.59 -9.51
CA CYS A 237 -6.78 -6.64 -10.58
C CYS A 237 -7.76 -6.78 -11.75
N ASP A 238 -8.01 -8.00 -12.23
CA ASP A 238 -8.94 -8.27 -13.33
C ASP A 238 -10.36 -7.78 -13.00
N ALA A 239 -10.83 -8.04 -11.78
CA ALA A 239 -12.15 -7.61 -11.32
C ALA A 239 -12.26 -6.08 -11.16
N ASN A 240 -11.21 -5.40 -10.71
CA ASN A 240 -11.16 -3.94 -10.64
C ASN A 240 -11.09 -3.31 -12.05
N LEU A 241 -10.28 -3.85 -12.96
CA LEU A 241 -10.16 -3.39 -14.36
C LEU A 241 -11.49 -3.47 -15.11
N ALA A 242 -12.29 -4.50 -14.83
CA ALA A 242 -13.62 -4.67 -15.39
C ALA A 242 -14.61 -3.60 -14.92
N ALA A 243 -14.41 -3.00 -13.75
CA ALA A 243 -15.25 -1.94 -13.19
C ALA A 243 -14.82 -0.53 -13.64
N MET A 244 -13.64 -0.38 -14.26
CA MET A 244 -13.09 0.91 -14.68
C MET A 244 -13.44 1.22 -16.15
N ASP A 245 -13.59 2.51 -16.47
CA ASP A 245 -13.55 3.01 -17.83
C ASP A 245 -12.22 3.72 -18.12
N LYS A 246 -12.07 4.29 -19.33
CA LYS A 246 -10.83 4.96 -19.76
C LYS A 246 -10.53 6.26 -18.98
N ASP A 247 -11.55 6.85 -18.35
CA ASP A 247 -11.46 8.11 -17.64
C ASP A 247 -11.36 7.90 -16.11
N THR A 248 -11.43 6.66 -15.63
CA THR A 248 -11.30 6.32 -14.21
C THR A 248 -9.91 6.69 -13.67
N ILE A 249 -9.89 7.43 -12.56
CA ILE A 249 -8.68 7.67 -11.77
C ILE A 249 -8.52 6.53 -10.76
N VAL A 250 -7.30 6.01 -10.64
CA VAL A 250 -6.98 4.91 -9.71
C VAL A 250 -6.08 5.44 -8.61
N ILE A 251 -6.49 5.29 -7.34
CA ILE A 251 -5.67 5.60 -6.17
C ILE A 251 -4.97 4.32 -5.71
N ALA A 252 -3.65 4.36 -5.70
CA ALA A 252 -2.78 3.26 -5.30
C ALA A 252 -2.57 3.25 -3.78
N GLY A 253 -2.32 2.08 -3.19
CA GLY A 253 -1.89 1.97 -1.79
C GLY A 253 -0.50 2.54 -1.58
N HIS A 254 0.42 2.25 -2.51
CA HIS A 254 1.83 2.68 -2.44
C HIS A 254 2.38 3.16 -3.79
N GLY A 255 3.57 3.75 -3.74
CA GLY A 255 4.24 4.32 -4.91
C GLY A 255 3.61 5.65 -5.32
N LYS A 256 3.53 5.92 -6.64
CA LYS A 256 2.88 7.15 -7.14
C LYS A 256 1.39 7.13 -6.73
N PRO A 257 0.89 8.08 -5.91
CA PRO A 257 -0.42 7.93 -5.26
C PRO A 257 -1.61 7.87 -6.23
N VAL A 258 -1.48 8.51 -7.39
CA VAL A 258 -2.54 8.66 -8.37
C VAL A 258 -2.08 8.08 -9.70
N GLY A 259 -2.85 7.12 -10.21
CA GLY A 259 -2.68 6.52 -11.53
C GLY A 259 -3.97 6.50 -12.34
N ASN A 260 -3.96 5.70 -13.40
CA ASN A 260 -5.08 5.50 -14.30
C ASN A 260 -5.24 4.02 -14.69
N LYS A 261 -6.30 3.69 -15.44
CA LYS A 261 -6.60 2.32 -15.87
C LYS A 261 -5.44 1.64 -16.61
N ALA A 262 -4.70 2.36 -17.47
CA ALA A 262 -3.59 1.79 -18.22
C ALA A 262 -2.36 1.50 -17.33
N GLU A 263 -2.05 2.39 -16.38
CA GLU A 263 -1.00 2.13 -15.38
C GLU A 263 -1.36 0.93 -14.49
N PHE A 264 -2.63 0.77 -14.12
CA PHE A 264 -3.09 -0.38 -13.34
C PHE A 264 -3.09 -1.69 -14.15
N GLN A 265 -3.46 -1.64 -15.43
CA GLN A 265 -3.32 -2.78 -16.35
C GLN A 265 -1.86 -3.22 -16.47
N ALA A 266 -0.93 -2.27 -16.58
CA ALA A 266 0.50 -2.58 -16.66
C ALA A 266 1.03 -3.26 -15.38
N PHE A 267 0.52 -2.87 -14.21
CA PHE A 267 0.81 -3.56 -12.95
C PHE A 267 0.30 -5.00 -12.97
N ARG A 268 -0.97 -5.20 -13.36
CA ARG A 268 -1.55 -6.54 -13.52
C ARG A 268 -0.73 -7.42 -14.47
N ASP A 269 -0.36 -6.88 -15.62
CA ASP A 269 0.40 -7.62 -16.64
C ASP A 269 1.81 -7.99 -16.16
N MET A 270 2.43 -7.12 -15.34
CA MET A 270 3.66 -7.43 -14.64
C MET A 270 3.48 -8.61 -13.67
N LEU A 271 2.40 -8.63 -12.87
CA LEU A 271 2.13 -9.75 -11.95
C LEU A 271 2.03 -11.07 -12.71
N VAL A 272 1.24 -11.10 -13.79
CA VAL A 272 1.08 -12.31 -14.62
C VAL A 272 2.39 -12.75 -15.25
N GLY A 273 3.13 -11.83 -15.86
CA GLY A 273 4.41 -12.15 -16.50
C GLY A 273 5.42 -12.76 -15.53
N ILE A 274 5.52 -12.22 -14.32
CA ILE A 274 6.43 -12.74 -13.29
C ILE A 274 5.90 -14.07 -12.73
N ARG A 275 4.60 -14.19 -12.45
CA ARG A 275 3.96 -15.45 -12.04
C ARG A 275 4.29 -16.57 -13.00
N ASP A 276 4.11 -16.35 -14.30
CA ASP A 276 4.36 -17.35 -15.35
C ASP A 276 5.85 -17.71 -15.45
N ASN A 277 6.75 -16.71 -15.35
CA ASN A 277 8.19 -16.95 -15.37
C ASN A 277 8.66 -17.79 -14.18
N VAL A 278 8.18 -17.47 -12.98
CA VAL A 278 8.52 -18.18 -11.73
C VAL A 278 7.93 -19.59 -11.74
N ALA A 279 6.65 -19.75 -12.12
CA ALA A 279 5.99 -21.05 -12.21
C ALA A 279 6.71 -21.99 -13.18
N ARG A 280 7.18 -21.48 -14.32
CA ARG A 280 7.98 -22.25 -15.28
C ARG A 280 9.29 -22.75 -14.66
N LEU A 281 9.99 -21.91 -13.91
CA LEU A 281 11.25 -22.27 -13.26
C LEU A 281 11.01 -23.30 -12.14
N LYS A 282 9.97 -23.12 -11.32
CA LYS A 282 9.58 -24.06 -10.27
C LYS A 282 9.19 -25.43 -10.83
N LYS A 283 8.43 -25.47 -11.94
CA LYS A 283 8.08 -26.71 -12.66
C LYS A 283 9.31 -27.45 -13.21
N GLN A 284 10.42 -26.76 -13.47
CA GLN A 284 11.70 -27.37 -13.85
C GLN A 284 12.45 -27.97 -12.64
N GLY A 285 11.87 -27.93 -11.43
CA GLY A 285 12.47 -28.46 -10.21
C GLY A 285 13.45 -27.51 -9.53
N ARG A 286 13.54 -26.25 -9.99
CA ARG A 286 14.41 -25.25 -9.35
C ARG A 286 13.87 -24.90 -7.97
N THR A 287 14.77 -24.81 -7.00
CA THR A 287 14.51 -24.28 -5.67
C THR A 287 14.18 -22.77 -5.71
N ARG A 288 13.72 -22.22 -4.58
CA ARG A 288 13.48 -20.77 -4.43
C ARG A 288 14.73 -19.96 -4.77
N ASP A 289 15.87 -20.34 -4.21
CA ASP A 289 17.13 -19.61 -4.38
C ASP A 289 17.65 -19.69 -5.82
N GLU A 290 17.54 -20.86 -6.47
CA GLU A 290 17.88 -21.03 -7.89
C GLU A 290 16.94 -20.25 -8.81
N THR A 291 15.68 -20.05 -8.40
CA THR A 291 14.71 -19.25 -9.13
C THR A 291 15.02 -17.76 -8.99
N VAL A 292 15.34 -17.28 -7.79
CA VAL A 292 15.83 -15.91 -7.55
C VAL A 292 17.09 -15.63 -8.36
N ALA A 293 18.07 -16.53 -8.32
CA ALA A 293 19.31 -16.41 -9.09
C ALA A 293 19.09 -16.34 -10.61
N ALA A 294 17.99 -16.91 -11.11
CA ALA A 294 17.62 -16.87 -12.52
C ALA A 294 17.00 -15.53 -12.96
N LYS A 295 16.70 -14.62 -12.03
CA LYS A 295 16.16 -13.27 -12.28
C LYS A 295 14.93 -13.25 -13.20
N PRO A 296 13.84 -13.97 -12.86
CA PRO A 296 12.63 -14.06 -13.69
C PRO A 296 11.90 -12.72 -13.87
N THR A 297 12.25 -11.71 -13.07
CA THR A 297 11.66 -10.37 -13.08
C THR A 297 12.43 -9.38 -13.97
N ALA A 298 13.58 -9.75 -14.53
CA ALA A 298 14.54 -8.81 -15.14
C ALA A 298 13.96 -7.84 -16.19
N ALA A 299 12.93 -8.26 -16.94
CA ALA A 299 12.26 -7.41 -17.92
C ALA A 299 11.42 -6.26 -17.30
N PHE A 300 11.11 -6.36 -16.01
CA PHE A 300 10.24 -5.47 -15.25
C PHE A 300 11.02 -4.59 -14.25
N ASP A 301 12.20 -5.02 -13.82
CA ASP A 301 12.98 -4.40 -12.74
C ASP A 301 13.26 -2.89 -12.95
N ALA A 302 13.40 -2.44 -14.20
CA ALA A 302 13.66 -1.03 -14.53
C ALA A 302 12.53 -0.08 -14.08
N ILE A 303 11.29 -0.59 -14.05
CA ILE A 303 10.12 0.16 -13.59
C ILE A 303 9.84 -0.21 -12.13
N TRP A 304 9.70 -1.50 -11.83
CA TRP A 304 9.07 -1.95 -10.59
C TRP A 304 10.08 -2.33 -9.48
N GLY A 305 11.34 -2.59 -9.82
CA GLY A 305 12.35 -3.14 -8.89
C GLY A 305 13.14 -2.10 -8.09
N GLN A 306 12.65 -0.86 -7.98
CA GLN A 306 13.41 0.28 -7.46
C GLN A 306 13.04 0.66 -6.01
N PHE A 307 12.45 -0.27 -5.25
CA PHE A 307 11.93 -0.02 -3.90
C PHE A 307 12.34 -1.10 -2.90
N VAL A 308 11.77 -1.08 -1.68
CA VAL A 308 12.12 -2.01 -0.59
C VAL A 308 11.79 -3.46 -0.91
N ILE A 309 10.76 -3.70 -1.74
CA ILE A 309 10.50 -5.00 -2.32
C ILE A 309 11.36 -5.11 -3.58
N ASP A 310 12.54 -5.70 -3.41
CA ASP A 310 13.48 -5.87 -4.51
C ASP A 310 13.09 -7.05 -5.43
N PRO A 311 13.70 -7.16 -6.64
CA PRO A 311 13.42 -8.24 -7.58
C PRO A 311 13.53 -9.67 -7.00
N GLY A 312 14.52 -9.90 -6.13
CA GLY A 312 14.75 -11.21 -5.53
C GLY A 312 13.72 -11.52 -4.45
N PHE A 313 13.38 -10.54 -3.63
CA PHE A 313 12.34 -10.69 -2.62
C PHE A 313 10.98 -10.95 -3.27
N PHE A 314 10.60 -10.16 -4.27
CA PHE A 314 9.34 -10.38 -4.99
C PHE A 314 9.30 -11.73 -5.70
N THR A 315 10.41 -12.16 -6.33
CA THR A 315 10.53 -13.52 -6.88
C THR A 315 10.27 -14.58 -5.81
N GLY A 316 10.79 -14.39 -4.60
CA GLY A 316 10.58 -15.29 -3.47
C GLY A 316 9.10 -15.39 -3.06
N LEU A 317 8.39 -14.25 -2.99
CA LEU A 317 6.95 -14.21 -2.69
C LEU A 317 6.15 -14.94 -3.77
N VAL A 318 6.42 -14.67 -5.05
CA VAL A 318 5.73 -15.35 -6.16
C VAL A 318 6.03 -16.85 -6.15
N TYR A 319 7.26 -17.26 -5.84
CA TYR A 319 7.65 -18.67 -5.77
C TYR A 319 6.86 -19.43 -4.69
N GLN A 320 6.49 -18.78 -3.60
CA GLN A 320 5.65 -19.38 -2.56
C GLN A 320 4.25 -19.70 -3.06
N GLY A 321 3.69 -18.88 -3.96
CA GLY A 321 2.32 -19.01 -4.45
C GLY A 321 2.10 -19.90 -5.66
N VAL A 322 3.14 -20.34 -6.37
CA VAL A 322 3.01 -21.12 -7.64
C VAL A 322 3.57 -22.53 -7.57
#